data_AF-A0A0C3CNR5-F1
#
_entry.id   AF-A0A0C3CNR5-F1
#
_cell.length_a   1.000
_cell.length_b   1.000
_cell.length_c   1.000
_cell.angle_alpha   90.00
_cell.angle_beta   90.00
_cell.angle_gamma   90.00
#
_symmetry.space_group_name_H-M   'P 1'
#
loop_
_entity.id
_entity.type
_entity.pdbx_description
1 polymer ?
#
loop_
_entity_poly.entity_id
_entity_poly.type
_entity_poly.pdbx_seq_one_letter_code
_entity_poly.pdbx_strand_id
1 'polypeptide(L)' 'FVTNIATRALIFIECDNPAIGLMCFVAVGLGEVSTCEIGVRVGARLKRGDPLGAFHFGGSTHCLVFRP' A
#
# COMPACT_ATOMS: atom_id res chain seq x y z
N PHE A 1 16.76 2.79 6.76
CA PHE A 1 17.65 1.84 6.04
C PHE A 1 16.87 0.66 5.45
N VAL A 2 16.25 -0.21 6.26
CA VAL A 2 15.56 -1.42 5.78
C VAL A 2 14.45 -1.13 4.77
N THR A 3 13.61 -0.12 5.04
CA THR A 3 12.57 0.37 4.12
C THR A 3 13.09 1.01 2.84
N ASN A 4 14.41 1.18 2.65
CA ASN A 4 14.99 1.60 1.37
C ASN A 4 15.58 0.43 0.54
N ILE A 5 15.84 -0.74 1.15
CA ILE A 5 16.32 -1.95 0.44
C ILE A 5 15.31 -3.12 0.28
N ALA A 6 14.36 -3.30 1.20
CA ALA A 6 13.19 -4.19 1.08
C ALA A 6 12.33 -4.04 -0.21
N THR A 7 11.45 -5.00 -0.51
CA THR A 7 10.45 -4.83 -1.59
C THR A 7 9.32 -3.89 -1.14
N ARG A 8 8.75 -3.10 -2.07
CA ARG A 8 7.53 -2.29 -1.82
C ARG A 8 6.49 -2.44 -2.91
N ALA A 9 5.24 -2.31 -2.50
CA ALA A 9 4.12 -2.00 -3.40
C ALA A 9 3.62 -0.58 -3.10
N LEU A 10 3.41 0.20 -4.16
CA LEU A 10 2.84 1.54 -4.08
C LEU A 10 1.46 1.52 -4.70
N ILE A 11 0.44 1.91 -3.93
CA ILE A 11 -0.94 1.97 -4.39
C ILE A 11 -1.41 3.41 -4.25
N PHE A 12 -1.57 4.07 -5.40
CA PHE A 12 -2.12 5.42 -5.47
C PHE A 12 -3.64 5.38 -5.49
N ILE A 13 -4.27 6.12 -4.60
CA ILE A 13 -5.71 6.15 -4.42
C ILE A 13 -6.16 7.60 -4.48
N GLU A 14 -6.96 7.94 -5.49
CA GLU A 14 -7.65 9.23 -5.57
C GLU A 14 -8.93 9.14 -4.73
N CYS A 15 -9.01 9.90 -3.65
CA CYS A 15 -10.20 9.95 -2.81
C CYS A 15 -11.18 11.01 -3.33
N ASP A 16 -12.47 10.65 -3.47
CA ASP A 16 -13.53 11.60 -3.82
C ASP A 16 -13.68 12.74 -2.79
N ASN A 17 -13.17 12.55 -1.56
CA ASN A 17 -13.13 13.62 -0.56
C ASN A 17 -11.90 14.52 -0.81
N PRO A 18 -12.10 15.78 -1.20
CA PRO A 18 -11.00 16.70 -1.52
C PRO A 18 -10.10 17.03 -0.32
N ALA A 19 -10.56 16.82 0.93
CA ALA A 19 -9.72 16.97 2.11
C ALA A 19 -8.65 15.87 2.24
N ILE A 20 -8.79 14.76 1.51
CA ILE A 20 -7.82 13.67 1.42
C ILE A 20 -7.13 13.70 0.04
N GLY A 21 -7.94 13.80 -1.02
CA GLY A 21 -7.47 13.77 -2.41
C GLY A 21 -6.63 12.53 -2.72
N LEU A 22 -5.62 12.70 -3.56
CA LEU A 22 -4.63 11.67 -3.85
C LEU A 22 -3.79 11.32 -2.61
N MET A 23 -3.81 10.05 -2.22
CA MET A 23 -2.91 9.46 -1.23
C MET A 23 -2.19 8.24 -1.80
N CYS A 24 -1.09 7.85 -1.15
CA CYS A 24 -0.36 6.63 -1.49
C CYS A 24 -0.29 5.70 -0.27
N PHE A 25 -0.76 4.47 -0.44
CA PHE A 25 -0.47 3.38 0.48
C PHE A 25 0.84 2.71 0.07
N VAL A 26 1.80 2.69 0.99
CA VAL A 26 3.11 2.08 0.80
C VAL A 26 3.16 0.79 1.61
N ALA A 27 3.12 -0.34 0.92
CA ALA A 27 3.31 -1.66 1.52
C ALA A 27 4.81 -2.01 1.51
N VAL A 28 5.34 -2.54 2.60
CA VAL A 28 6.76 -2.91 2.72
C VAL A 28 6.86 -4.35 3.24
N GLY A 29 7.41 -5.25 2.42
CA GLY A 29 7.71 -6.61 2.82
C GLY A 29 9.06 -6.70 3.52
N LEU A 30 9.10 -7.15 4.78
CA LEU A 30 10.32 -7.19 5.60
C LEU A 30 10.71 -8.65 5.90
N GLY A 31 11.99 -9.01 5.76
CA GLY A 31 12.49 -10.37 6.00
C GLY A 31 12.65 -11.20 4.73
N GLU A 32 13.21 -12.41 4.84
CA GLU A 32 13.67 -13.21 3.69
C GLU A 32 12.56 -13.70 2.75
N VAL A 33 11.33 -13.87 3.23
CA VAL A 33 10.21 -14.46 2.45
C VAL A 33 8.99 -13.54 2.38
N SER A 34 9.12 -12.28 2.81
CA SER A 34 7.97 -11.37 2.86
C SER A 34 7.65 -10.79 1.48
N THR A 35 6.44 -11.08 0.99
CA THR A 35 5.95 -10.57 -0.30
C THR A 35 4.74 -9.67 -0.12
N CYS A 36 4.67 -8.61 -0.92
CA CYS A 36 3.48 -7.76 -1.04
C CYS A 36 2.63 -8.25 -2.22
N GLU A 37 1.53 -8.92 -1.94
CA GLU A 37 0.54 -9.24 -2.96
C GLU A 37 -0.35 -8.01 -3.20
N ILE A 38 -0.51 -7.61 -4.46
CA ILE A 38 -1.41 -6.54 -4.87
C ILE A 38 -2.73 -7.17 -5.34
N GLY A 39 -3.80 -6.98 -4.57
CA GLY A 39 -5.13 -7.52 -4.85
C GLY A 39 -6.02 -6.60 -5.69
N VAL A 40 -5.59 -5.36 -5.93
CA VAL A 40 -6.34 -4.33 -6.67
C VAL A 40 -5.74 -4.05 -8.04
N ARG A 41 -6.52 -3.37 -8.89
CA ARG A 41 -6.13 -3.00 -10.25
C ARG A 41 -6.33 -1.52 -10.46
N VAL A 42 -5.55 -0.95 -11.38
CA VAL A 42 -5.72 0.44 -11.81
C VAL A 42 -7.15 0.63 -12.33
N GLY A 43 -7.80 1.71 -11.90
CA GLY A 43 -9.19 2.02 -12.25
C GLY A 43 -10.24 1.35 -11.37
N ALA A 44 -9.87 0.49 -10.42
CA ALA A 44 -10.81 -0.08 -9.47
C ALA A 44 -11.40 1.02 -8.55
N ARG A 45 -12.73 1.03 -8.39
CA ARG A 45 -13.40 1.84 -7.36
C ARG A 45 -13.38 1.05 -6.05
N LEU A 46 -12.93 1.69 -4.98
CA LEU A 46 -12.82 1.08 -3.66
C LEU A 46 -13.72 1.80 -2.66
N LYS A 47 -14.12 1.08 -1.61
CA LYS A 47 -14.76 1.59 -0.40
C LYS A 47 -13.82 1.40 0.79
N ARG A 48 -14.06 2.18 1.85
CA ARG A 48 -13.34 2.00 3.11
C ARG A 48 -13.54 0.56 3.61
N GLY A 49 -12.42 -0.12 3.88
CA GLY A 49 -12.42 -1.51 4.35
C GLY A 49 -12.24 -2.54 3.24
N ASP A 50 -12.27 -2.14 1.97
CA ASP A 50 -11.98 -3.05 0.87
C ASP A 50 -10.51 -3.52 0.92
N PRO A 51 -10.25 -4.80 0.64
CA PRO A 51 -8.90 -5.35 0.65
C PRO A 51 -8.07 -4.76 -0.49
N LEU A 52 -6.85 -4.30 -0.17
CA LEU A 52 -5.88 -3.84 -1.17
C LEU A 52 -4.95 -4.96 -1.65
N GLY A 53 -4.86 -6.04 -0.88
CA GLY A 53 -3.88 -7.10 -1.05
C GLY A 53 -3.53 -7.75 0.29
N ALA A 54 -2.41 -8.46 0.33
CA ALA A 54 -1.96 -9.17 1.51
C ALA A 54 -0.43 -9.15 1.63
N PHE A 55 0.06 -9.34 2.86
CA PHE A 55 1.45 -9.71 3.10
C PHE A 55 1.51 -11.22 3.32
N HIS A 56 2.52 -11.87 2.76
CA HIS A 56 2.80 -13.29 3.00
C HIS A 56 4.06 -13.45 3.83
N PHE A 57 4.12 -14.50 4.65
CA PHE A 57 5.27 -14.90 5.46
C PHE A 57 5.94 -13.76 6.27
N GLY A 58 5.36 -13.47 7.44
CA GLY A 58 5.98 -12.83 8.62
C GLY A 58 6.97 -11.69 8.41
N GLY A 59 6.61 -10.48 8.88
CA GLY A 59 7.45 -9.30 8.79
C GLY A 59 6.97 -8.38 7.68
N SER A 60 6.25 -7.32 8.05
CA SER A 60 5.72 -6.36 7.09
C SER A 60 5.33 -5.09 7.82
N THR A 61 5.37 -3.98 7.09
CA THR A 61 4.86 -2.71 7.59
C THR A 61 4.24 -1.92 6.46
N HIS A 62 3.60 -0.80 6.80
CA HIS A 62 3.03 0.10 5.82
C HIS A 62 3.05 1.53 6.33
N CYS A 63 2.93 2.49 5.41
CA CYS A 63 2.60 3.87 5.74
C CYS A 63 1.61 4.46 4.73
N LEU A 64 0.94 5.53 5.14
CA LEU A 64 0.11 6.36 4.28
C LEU A 64 0.83 7.69 4.04
N VAL A 65 0.92 8.07 2.77
CA VAL A 65 1.48 9.36 2.36
C VAL A 65 0.35 10.21 1.78
N PHE A 66 0.14 11.36 2.38
CA PHE A 66 -0.82 12.36 1.92
C PHE A 66 -0.05 13.50 1.23
N ARG A 67 -0.70 14.17 0.28
CA ARG A 67 -0.11 15.36 -0.35
C ARG A 67 0.05 16.49 0.69
N PRO A 68 0.99 17.44 0.45
CA PRO A 68 1.15 18.63 1.28
C PRO A 68 -0.14 19.45 1.39
#